data_AF-A0A7I9AXL6-F1
#
_entry.id   AF-A0A7I9AXL6-F1
#
_cell.length_a   1.000
_cell.length_b   1.000
_cell.length_c   1.000
_cell.angle_alpha   90.00
_cell.angle_beta   90.00
_cell.angle_gamma   90.00
#
_symmetry.space_group_name_H-M   'P 1'
#
loop_
_entity.id
_entity.type
_entity.pdbx_description
1 polymer ?
#
loop_
_entity_poly.entity_id
_entity_poly.type
_entity_poly.pdbx_seq_one_letter_code
_entity_poly.pdbx_strand_id
1 'polypeptide(L)'
;MSRFILGDCVRVMATFPGNAVDFILTDPPYLVGFRDRQGRTIAGDKTDEWLQPACNEMYRVLKKDALMVSFYGWNRVVRFMAAWKNAGFSVVGHLVFTKTYTSKAAYVGYRHECAYILAKGRPALPQKPLPDVLGWKYSGNRHHPTEKPVTSLQPLIESFTHPNAIVLDPFAGSGSTCVADWTMNGEYGSEFGGFFPVQVRFTPAHERFHLALCSPGDVSQVWVLVLVNAGGEPFTVVQVQRRFAPEAVSHSLALAASLDAQGYSVNDIIHILMAEGGQV
;
A
#
# COMPACT_ATOMS: atom_id res chain seq x y z
N MET A 1 -13.56 -7.78 -2.04
CA MET A 1 -13.05 -8.40 -0.79
C MET A 1 -11.55 -8.26 -0.79
N SER A 2 -10.97 -7.80 0.31
CA SER A 2 -9.57 -7.36 0.37
C SER A 2 -8.88 -8.10 1.50
N ARG A 3 -7.59 -8.45 1.31
CA ARG A 3 -6.88 -9.39 2.19
C ARG A 3 -5.44 -8.95 2.39
N PHE A 4 -4.97 -8.99 3.63
CA PHE A 4 -3.56 -8.88 3.97
C PHE A 4 -2.98 -10.25 4.25
N ILE A 5 -1.78 -10.50 3.72
CA ILE A 5 -1.06 -11.73 3.97
C ILE A 5 0.33 -11.34 4.45
N LEU A 6 0.64 -11.68 5.70
CA LEU A 6 1.99 -11.48 6.23
C LEU A 6 2.89 -12.59 5.71
N GLY A 7 3.95 -12.22 5.01
CA GLY A 7 4.97 -13.16 4.60
C GLY A 7 5.99 -12.58 3.64
N ASP A 8 6.96 -13.40 3.28
CA ASP A 8 7.86 -13.12 2.17
C ASP A 8 7.05 -13.07 0.86
N CYS A 9 7.10 -11.94 0.15
CA CYS A 9 6.25 -11.71 -1.02
C CYS A 9 6.43 -12.77 -2.13
N VAL A 10 7.65 -13.29 -2.30
CA VAL A 10 7.94 -14.33 -3.31
C VAL A 10 7.23 -15.62 -2.92
N ARG A 11 7.36 -16.04 -1.65
CA ARG A 11 6.70 -17.25 -1.13
C ARG A 11 5.18 -17.13 -1.13
N VAL A 12 4.66 -15.96 -0.74
CA VAL A 12 3.21 -15.70 -0.72
C VAL A 12 2.65 -15.73 -2.14
N MET A 13 3.25 -14.99 -3.07
CA MET A 13 2.78 -14.98 -4.47
C MET A 13 2.85 -16.37 -5.09
N ALA A 14 3.85 -17.20 -4.76
CA ALA A 14 3.97 -18.57 -5.24
C ALA A 14 2.74 -19.44 -4.92
N THR A 15 1.97 -19.10 -3.88
CA THR A 15 0.71 -19.79 -3.54
C THR A 15 -0.48 -19.37 -4.42
N PHE A 16 -0.38 -18.24 -5.12
CA PHE A 16 -1.45 -17.75 -5.97
C PHE A 16 -1.47 -18.47 -7.32
N PRO A 17 -2.65 -18.70 -7.92
CA PRO A 17 -2.72 -19.22 -9.28
C PRO A 17 -2.08 -18.24 -10.28
N GLY A 18 -1.54 -18.77 -11.37
CA GLY A 18 -1.03 -17.94 -12.46
C GLY A 18 -2.19 -17.19 -13.15
N ASN A 19 -1.93 -15.99 -13.68
CA ASN A 19 -2.94 -15.13 -14.31
C ASN A 19 -4.17 -14.84 -13.42
N ALA A 20 -3.96 -14.64 -12.13
CA ALA A 20 -5.02 -14.39 -11.15
C ALA A 20 -5.29 -12.90 -10.92
N VAL A 21 -4.30 -12.04 -11.13
CA VAL A 21 -4.32 -10.61 -10.78
C VAL A 21 -4.52 -9.76 -12.03
N ASP A 22 -5.38 -8.76 -11.97
CA ASP A 22 -5.70 -7.86 -13.10
C ASP A 22 -4.67 -6.74 -13.25
N PHE A 23 -4.10 -6.27 -12.16
CA PHE A 23 -3.16 -5.15 -12.15
C PHE A 23 -2.20 -5.22 -10.97
N ILE A 24 -0.95 -4.84 -11.18
CA ILE A 24 0.02 -4.70 -10.09
C ILE A 24 0.39 -3.22 -9.95
N LEU A 25 0.27 -2.67 -8.76
CA LEU A 25 0.79 -1.34 -8.43
C LEU A 25 1.68 -1.50 -7.21
N THR A 26 2.97 -1.17 -7.33
CA THR A 26 3.91 -1.51 -6.27
C THR A 26 5.06 -0.54 -6.09
N ASP A 27 5.50 -0.39 -4.84
CA ASP A 27 6.64 0.41 -4.41
C ASP A 27 7.69 -0.44 -3.67
N PRO A 28 8.51 -1.20 -4.41
CA PRO A 28 9.51 -2.08 -3.82
C PRO A 28 10.63 -1.32 -3.08
N PRO A 29 11.42 -1.97 -2.21
CA PRO A 29 12.64 -1.40 -1.67
C PRO A 29 13.61 -0.95 -2.78
N TYR A 30 14.19 0.25 -2.66
CA TYR A 30 14.98 0.89 -3.73
C TYR A 30 16.44 0.45 -3.80
N LEU A 31 16.87 -0.48 -2.95
CA LEU A 31 18.24 -0.99 -2.86
C LEU A 31 19.25 0.13 -2.53
N VAL A 32 18.82 1.06 -1.66
CA VAL A 32 19.61 2.23 -1.25
C VAL A 32 20.20 2.09 0.15
N GLY A 33 19.92 0.99 0.85
CA GLY A 33 20.39 0.74 2.21
C GLY A 33 19.84 1.76 3.21
N PHE A 34 18.56 2.13 3.06
CA PHE A 34 17.90 3.12 3.88
C PHE A 34 18.09 2.83 5.36
N ARG A 35 18.49 3.87 6.08
CA ARG A 35 18.62 3.88 7.52
C ARG A 35 18.10 5.21 8.03
N ASP A 36 17.15 5.16 8.95
CA ASP A 36 16.64 6.38 9.56
C ASP A 36 17.52 6.86 10.72
N ARG A 37 17.13 7.98 11.34
CA ARG A 37 17.86 8.57 12.47
C ARG A 37 17.85 7.72 13.74
N GLN A 38 16.89 6.78 13.87
CA GLN A 38 16.82 5.82 14.98
C GLN A 38 17.53 4.49 14.67
N GLY A 39 18.09 4.34 13.47
CA GLY A 39 18.85 3.17 13.05
C GLY A 39 18.03 2.04 12.44
N ARG A 40 16.72 2.22 12.22
CA ARG A 40 15.82 1.25 11.57
C ARG A 40 16.20 1.09 10.09
N THR A 41 16.03 -0.13 9.56
CA THR A 41 16.40 -0.50 8.18
C THR A 41 15.23 -1.15 7.46
N ILE A 42 15.19 -1.00 6.13
CA ILE A 42 14.19 -1.67 5.29
C ILE A 42 14.69 -3.08 4.92
N ALA A 43 13.85 -4.09 5.15
CA ALA A 43 14.15 -5.47 4.75
C ALA A 43 14.26 -5.57 3.22
N GLY A 44 15.27 -6.29 2.72
CA GLY A 44 15.53 -6.38 1.29
C GLY A 44 16.15 -5.12 0.65
N ASP A 45 16.42 -4.05 1.40
CA ASP A 45 16.93 -2.80 0.79
C ASP A 45 18.46 -2.75 0.64
N LYS A 46 19.16 -3.80 1.08
CA LYS A 46 20.62 -3.93 0.94
C LYS A 46 21.04 -4.92 -0.15
N THR A 47 20.28 -6.00 -0.31
CA THR A 47 20.55 -7.08 -1.26
C THR A 47 19.39 -7.19 -2.25
N ASP A 48 19.70 -7.50 -3.50
CA ASP A 48 18.74 -7.60 -4.60
C ASP A 48 18.27 -9.04 -4.88
N GLU A 49 18.57 -9.97 -3.96
CA GLU A 49 18.24 -11.40 -4.09
C GLU A 49 16.73 -11.65 -4.26
N TRP A 50 15.89 -10.78 -3.70
CA TRP A 50 14.43 -10.84 -3.85
C TRP A 50 13.94 -10.29 -5.19
N LEU A 51 14.71 -9.40 -5.84
CA LEU A 51 14.22 -8.59 -6.97
C LEU A 51 13.85 -9.46 -8.17
N GLN A 52 14.75 -10.33 -8.61
CA GLN A 52 14.48 -11.20 -9.75
C GLN A 52 13.38 -12.24 -9.45
N PRO A 53 13.41 -13.00 -8.33
CA PRO A 53 12.33 -13.92 -7.99
C PRO A 53 10.97 -13.24 -7.86
N ALA A 54 10.90 -12.05 -7.25
CA ALA A 54 9.65 -11.32 -7.12
C ALA A 54 9.13 -10.85 -8.48
N CYS A 55 10.00 -10.38 -9.38
CA CYS A 55 9.59 -10.02 -10.74
C CYS A 55 9.03 -11.22 -11.51
N ASN A 56 9.61 -12.41 -11.33
CA ASN A 56 9.11 -13.64 -11.95
C ASN A 56 7.71 -14.01 -11.44
N GLU A 57 7.50 -13.93 -10.13
CA GLU A 57 6.19 -14.19 -9.53
C GLU A 57 5.15 -13.14 -9.93
N MET A 58 5.51 -11.86 -9.93
CA MET A 58 4.65 -10.77 -10.44
C MET A 58 4.22 -11.03 -11.89
N TYR A 59 5.15 -11.42 -12.77
CA TYR A 59 4.81 -11.78 -14.15
C TYR A 59 3.90 -13.00 -14.23
N ARG A 60 4.13 -14.02 -13.39
CA ARG A 60 3.33 -15.25 -13.37
C ARG A 60 1.89 -15.00 -12.93
N VAL A 61 1.69 -14.25 -11.84
CA VAL A 61 0.36 -14.00 -11.25
C VAL A 61 -0.44 -12.95 -12.03
N LEU A 62 0.21 -12.00 -12.69
CA LEU A 62 -0.46 -11.00 -13.53
C LEU A 62 -1.14 -11.68 -14.73
N LYS A 63 -2.37 -11.28 -15.05
CA LYS A 63 -3.11 -11.77 -16.22
C LYS A 63 -2.37 -11.46 -17.53
N LYS A 64 -2.67 -12.25 -18.56
CA LYS A 64 -2.20 -11.96 -19.92
C LYS A 64 -2.80 -10.64 -20.40
N ASP A 65 -2.02 -9.86 -21.13
CA ASP A 65 -2.44 -8.57 -21.72
C ASP A 65 -2.87 -7.57 -20.64
N ALA A 66 -2.10 -7.52 -19.55
CA ALA A 66 -2.33 -6.66 -18.39
C ALA A 66 -1.08 -5.83 -18.03
N LEU A 67 -1.26 -4.88 -17.12
CA LEU A 67 -0.27 -3.87 -16.76
C LEU A 67 0.23 -4.03 -15.31
N MET A 68 1.46 -3.58 -15.11
CA MET A 68 2.08 -3.36 -13.82
C MET A 68 2.65 -1.94 -13.78
N VAL A 69 2.41 -1.22 -12.70
CA VAL A 69 3.11 0.02 -12.38
C VAL A 69 4.05 -0.25 -11.22
N SER A 70 5.34 -0.01 -11.44
CA SER A 70 6.37 -0.21 -10.41
C SER A 70 7.19 1.06 -10.23
N PHE A 71 7.19 1.56 -9.00
CA PHE A 71 8.18 2.53 -8.57
C PHE A 71 9.54 1.86 -8.40
N TYR A 72 10.61 2.65 -8.40
CA TYR A 72 11.96 2.12 -8.37
C TYR A 72 12.98 3.14 -7.86
N GLY A 73 14.10 2.62 -7.35
CA GLY A 73 15.29 3.41 -7.08
C GLY A 73 15.94 3.87 -8.38
N TRP A 74 15.82 5.16 -8.73
CA TRP A 74 16.36 5.69 -9.99
C TRP A 74 17.86 5.47 -10.15
N ASN A 75 18.62 5.50 -9.05
CA ASN A 75 20.05 5.20 -9.00
C ASN A 75 20.39 3.70 -9.13
N ARG A 76 19.38 2.84 -9.20
CA ARG A 76 19.45 1.38 -9.38
C ARG A 76 18.66 0.91 -10.60
N VAL A 77 18.27 1.84 -11.48
CA VAL A 77 17.39 1.58 -12.64
C VAL A 77 17.88 0.41 -13.50
N VAL A 78 19.19 0.24 -13.67
CA VAL A 78 19.77 -0.87 -14.46
C VAL A 78 19.39 -2.23 -13.88
N ARG A 79 19.38 -2.38 -12.54
CA ARG A 79 19.02 -3.63 -11.87
C ARG A 79 17.54 -3.93 -12.02
N PHE A 80 16.70 -2.93 -11.77
CA PHE A 80 15.24 -3.06 -11.94
C PHE A 80 14.87 -3.39 -13.39
N MET A 81 15.46 -2.69 -14.36
CA MET A 81 15.23 -2.96 -15.79
C MET A 81 15.63 -4.37 -16.19
N ALA A 82 16.79 -4.84 -15.72
CA ALA A 82 17.22 -6.21 -15.99
C ALA A 82 16.20 -7.21 -15.42
N ALA A 83 15.78 -7.02 -14.16
CA ALA A 83 14.83 -7.91 -13.50
C ALA A 83 13.46 -7.97 -14.22
N TRP A 84 12.89 -6.82 -14.57
CA TRP A 84 11.62 -6.74 -15.28
C TRP A 84 11.70 -7.39 -16.67
N LYS A 85 12.76 -7.10 -17.44
CA LYS A 85 12.95 -7.69 -18.77
C LYS A 85 13.17 -9.19 -18.71
N ASN A 86 13.99 -9.67 -17.77
CA ASN A 86 14.24 -11.09 -17.56
C ASN A 86 12.98 -11.85 -17.16
N ALA A 87 12.08 -11.22 -16.39
CA ALA A 87 10.78 -11.81 -16.05
C ALA A 87 9.80 -11.86 -17.24
N GLY A 88 10.06 -11.08 -18.30
CA GLY A 88 9.24 -11.04 -19.53
C GLY A 88 8.40 -9.78 -19.70
N PHE A 89 8.53 -8.77 -18.82
CA PHE A 89 7.82 -7.51 -18.98
C PHE A 89 8.39 -6.66 -20.11
N SER A 90 7.51 -6.01 -20.86
CA SER A 90 7.84 -4.92 -21.78
C SER A 90 7.63 -3.57 -21.11
N VAL A 91 8.52 -2.62 -21.32
CA VAL A 91 8.36 -1.27 -20.76
C VAL A 91 7.60 -0.43 -21.77
N VAL A 92 6.43 0.08 -21.36
CA VAL A 92 5.47 0.72 -22.26
C VAL A 92 5.13 2.15 -21.86
N GLY A 93 5.63 2.63 -20.73
CA GLY A 93 5.47 4.01 -20.30
C GLY A 93 6.33 4.35 -19.09
N HIS A 94 6.44 5.63 -18.81
CA HIS A 94 7.14 6.19 -17.65
C HIS A 94 6.25 7.27 -17.04
N LEU A 95 6.22 7.33 -15.72
CA LEU A 95 5.44 8.28 -14.95
C LEU A 95 6.38 9.09 -14.06
N VAL A 96 6.20 10.40 -14.07
CA VAL A 96 6.91 11.35 -13.21
C VAL A 96 5.89 12.05 -12.33
N PHE A 97 6.07 11.91 -11.02
CA PHE A 97 5.24 12.56 -10.02
C PHE A 97 5.96 13.78 -9.46
N THR A 98 5.54 14.98 -9.83
CA THR A 98 6.22 16.23 -9.45
C THR A 98 5.82 16.67 -8.06
N LYS A 99 6.80 16.90 -7.19
CA LYS A 99 6.63 17.42 -5.83
C LYS A 99 6.74 18.94 -5.83
N THR A 100 5.84 19.61 -5.11
CA THR A 100 5.90 21.06 -4.90
C THR A 100 7.03 21.48 -3.96
N TYR A 101 7.71 20.54 -3.31
CA TYR A 101 8.81 20.77 -2.36
C TYR A 101 10.04 19.93 -2.72
N THR A 102 11.21 20.32 -2.21
CA THR A 102 12.47 19.57 -2.37
C THR A 102 12.61 18.56 -1.24
N SER A 103 12.57 17.27 -1.56
CA SER A 103 12.68 16.19 -0.56
C SER A 103 14.11 16.02 -0.04
N LYS A 104 15.10 16.21 -0.91
CA LYS A 104 16.52 16.19 -0.60
C LYS A 104 17.26 17.00 -1.64
N ALA A 105 18.27 17.75 -1.21
CA ALA A 105 19.18 18.45 -2.10
C ALA A 105 20.55 17.79 -2.08
N ALA A 106 21.13 17.60 -3.25
CA ALA A 106 22.54 17.24 -3.44
C ALA A 106 23.08 18.06 -4.62
N TYR A 107 23.41 17.42 -5.75
CA TYR A 107 23.73 18.14 -6.98
C TYR A 107 22.54 18.92 -7.55
N VAL A 108 21.31 18.44 -7.32
CA VAL A 108 20.06 19.13 -7.66
C VAL A 108 19.04 18.97 -6.53
N GLY A 109 17.99 19.79 -6.56
CA GLY A 109 16.84 19.62 -5.67
C GLY A 109 15.94 18.49 -6.18
N TYR A 110 15.88 17.38 -5.45
CA TYR A 110 15.00 16.26 -5.79
C TYR A 110 13.55 16.65 -5.52
N ARG A 111 12.79 16.82 -6.59
CA ARG A 111 11.38 17.26 -6.58
C ARG A 111 10.48 16.33 -7.38
N HIS A 112 10.85 15.07 -7.54
CA HIS A 112 10.01 14.10 -8.22
C HIS A 112 10.19 12.69 -7.68
N GLU A 113 9.19 11.86 -7.93
CA GLU A 113 9.28 10.40 -7.91
C GLU A 113 8.95 9.85 -9.29
N CYS A 114 9.41 8.64 -9.58
CA CYS A 114 9.22 8.02 -10.88
C CYS A 114 8.70 6.59 -10.75
N ALA A 115 7.87 6.18 -11.69
CA ALA A 115 7.45 4.79 -11.87
C ALA A 115 7.52 4.41 -13.35
N TYR A 116 7.71 3.12 -13.62
CA TYR A 116 7.55 2.57 -14.96
C TYR A 116 6.21 1.88 -15.10
N ILE A 117 5.63 1.99 -16.30
CA ILE A 117 4.49 1.19 -16.75
C ILE A 117 5.05 0.01 -17.54
N LEU A 118 4.72 -1.19 -17.09
CA LEU A 118 5.23 -2.47 -17.55
C LEU A 118 4.07 -3.32 -18.05
N ALA A 119 4.22 -3.97 -19.19
CA ALA A 119 3.20 -4.78 -19.83
C ALA A 119 3.58 -6.25 -19.87
N LYS A 120 2.61 -7.12 -19.56
CA LYS A 120 2.65 -8.54 -19.91
C LYS A 120 1.81 -8.74 -21.17
N GLY A 121 2.44 -9.15 -22.27
CA GLY A 121 1.75 -9.27 -23.56
C GLY A 121 1.45 -7.91 -24.19
N ARG A 122 0.25 -7.75 -24.76
CA ARG A 122 -0.22 -6.55 -25.48
C ARG A 122 -1.53 -6.03 -24.86
N PRO A 123 -1.46 -5.37 -23.69
CA PRO A 123 -2.63 -4.79 -23.05
C PRO A 123 -3.34 -3.77 -23.95
N ALA A 124 -4.65 -3.65 -23.78
CA ALA A 124 -5.44 -2.64 -24.46
C ALA A 124 -4.98 -1.23 -24.05
N LEU A 125 -5.01 -0.30 -25.00
CA LEU A 125 -4.71 1.10 -24.73
C LEU A 125 -5.85 1.74 -23.92
N PRO A 126 -5.55 2.59 -22.94
CA PRO A 126 -6.58 3.31 -22.21
C PRO A 126 -7.32 4.27 -23.16
N GLN A 127 -8.65 4.35 -23.03
CA GLN A 127 -9.47 5.27 -23.83
C GLN A 127 -9.10 6.74 -23.57
N LYS A 128 -8.68 7.04 -22.34
CA LYS A 128 -8.20 8.36 -21.91
C LYS A 128 -6.82 8.18 -21.27
N PRO A 129 -5.74 8.27 -22.06
CA PRO A 129 -4.39 8.18 -21.52
C PRO A 129 -4.15 9.27 -20.47
N LEU A 130 -3.53 8.89 -19.35
CA LEU A 130 -3.07 9.84 -18.36
C LEU A 130 -1.87 10.63 -18.88
N PRO A 131 -1.67 11.88 -18.41
CA PRO A 131 -0.40 12.55 -18.61
C PRO A 131 0.71 11.74 -17.92
N ASP A 132 1.87 11.68 -18.55
CA ASP A 132 3.08 11.05 -18.02
C ASP A 132 3.72 11.84 -16.89
N VAL A 133 3.40 13.13 -16.78
CA VAL A 133 3.77 14.00 -15.65
C VAL A 133 2.53 14.33 -14.82
N LEU A 134 2.52 13.85 -13.58
CA LEU A 134 1.42 13.98 -12.64
C LEU A 134 1.83 14.87 -11.46
N GLY A 135 0.96 15.79 -11.07
CA GLY A 135 1.17 16.61 -9.88
C GLY A 135 1.02 15.79 -8.60
N TRP A 136 2.06 15.74 -7.77
CA TRP A 136 1.97 15.19 -6.42
C TRP A 136 1.33 16.23 -5.52
N LYS A 137 0.03 16.07 -5.22
CA LYS A 137 -0.62 16.88 -4.19
C LYS A 137 -0.08 16.46 -2.84
N TYR A 138 0.88 17.22 -2.34
CA TYR A 138 1.44 17.05 -1.01
C TYR A 138 0.34 17.21 0.04
N SER A 139 0.02 16.12 0.76
CA SER A 139 -0.91 16.12 1.90
C SER A 139 -0.34 16.85 3.12
N GLY A 140 0.94 17.27 3.07
CA GLY A 140 1.57 18.08 4.10
C GLY A 140 2.77 17.44 4.79
N ASN A 141 3.07 16.15 4.57
CA ASN A 141 3.94 15.30 5.41
C ASN A 141 3.99 15.81 6.86
N ARG A 142 2.83 16.04 7.49
CA ARG A 142 2.79 16.44 8.89
C ARG A 142 3.36 15.33 9.80
N HIS A 143 3.56 14.12 9.25
CA HIS A 143 3.68 12.90 10.05
C HIS A 143 4.74 11.86 9.57
N HIS A 144 5.14 11.75 8.28
CA HIS A 144 6.31 10.91 7.86
C HIS A 144 6.98 11.34 6.51
N PRO A 145 8.30 11.10 6.30
CA PRO A 145 9.03 11.50 5.07
C PRO A 145 8.71 10.83 3.70
N THR A 146 8.12 9.64 3.61
CA THR A 146 7.96 8.89 2.32
C THR A 146 6.56 8.35 1.98
N GLU A 147 5.50 9.03 2.41
CA GLU A 147 4.11 8.70 2.04
C GLU A 147 3.81 9.00 0.56
N LYS A 148 3.11 8.08 -0.15
CA LYS A 148 2.51 8.37 -1.47
C LYS A 148 1.03 8.73 -1.29
N PRO A 149 0.57 9.91 -1.76
CA PRO A 149 -0.81 10.33 -1.60
C PRO A 149 -1.72 9.47 -2.49
N VAL A 150 -2.78 8.92 -1.89
CA VAL A 150 -3.81 8.12 -2.60
C VAL A 150 -4.39 8.84 -3.80
N THR A 151 -4.53 10.16 -3.72
CA THR A 151 -4.97 11.01 -4.84
C THR A 151 -4.06 10.94 -6.08
N SER A 152 -2.81 10.51 -5.93
CA SER A 152 -1.87 10.32 -7.05
C SER A 152 -1.84 8.89 -7.58
N LEU A 153 -2.31 7.90 -6.81
CA LEU A 153 -2.32 6.48 -7.20
C LEU A 153 -3.69 6.03 -7.74
N GLN A 154 -4.78 6.59 -7.22
CA GLN A 154 -6.15 6.30 -7.66
C GLN A 154 -6.35 6.46 -9.17
N PRO A 155 -5.88 7.55 -9.83
CA PRO A 155 -6.06 7.69 -11.27
C PRO A 155 -5.40 6.57 -12.08
N LEU A 156 -4.29 5.99 -11.59
CA LEU A 156 -3.60 4.88 -12.25
C LEU A 156 -4.47 3.62 -12.24
N ILE A 157 -5.05 3.29 -11.09
CA ILE A 157 -5.93 2.13 -10.94
C ILE A 157 -7.17 2.32 -11.82
N GLU A 158 -7.82 3.48 -11.75
CA GLU A 158 -9.01 3.78 -12.57
C GLU A 158 -8.73 3.77 -14.07
N SER A 159 -7.53 4.16 -14.49
CA SER A 159 -7.17 4.21 -15.92
C SER A 159 -6.77 2.86 -16.49
N PHE A 160 -6.24 1.95 -15.66
CA PHE A 160 -5.69 0.67 -16.11
C PHE A 160 -6.53 -0.54 -15.68
N THR A 161 -7.63 -0.33 -14.95
CA THR A 161 -8.47 -1.40 -14.43
C THR A 161 -9.97 -1.12 -14.62
N HIS A 162 -10.80 -2.06 -14.17
CA HIS A 162 -12.25 -1.98 -14.18
C HIS A 162 -12.79 -2.28 -12.76
N PRO A 163 -14.03 -1.89 -12.44
CA PRO A 163 -14.66 -2.30 -11.19
C PRO A 163 -14.56 -3.81 -10.96
N ASN A 164 -14.25 -4.22 -9.74
CA ASN A 164 -13.99 -5.61 -9.33
C ASN A 164 -12.67 -6.23 -9.82
N ALA A 165 -11.78 -5.46 -10.46
CA ALA A 165 -10.43 -5.91 -10.78
C ALA A 165 -9.62 -6.22 -9.50
N ILE A 166 -8.82 -7.27 -9.56
CA ILE A 166 -7.90 -7.63 -8.48
C ILE A 166 -6.60 -6.85 -8.68
N VAL A 167 -6.33 -5.93 -7.76
CA VAL A 167 -5.05 -5.20 -7.68
C VAL A 167 -4.16 -5.86 -6.65
N LEU A 168 -2.89 -6.07 -6.99
CA LEU A 168 -1.86 -6.61 -6.08
C LEU A 168 -0.76 -5.57 -5.85
N ASP A 169 -0.36 -5.42 -4.59
CA ASP A 169 0.92 -4.83 -4.22
C ASP A 169 1.73 -5.85 -3.39
N PRO A 170 2.78 -6.48 -3.96
CA PRO A 170 3.60 -7.45 -3.23
C PRO A 170 4.59 -6.79 -2.26
N PHE A 171 4.85 -5.49 -2.42
CA PHE A 171 5.73 -4.70 -1.56
C PHE A 171 4.96 -3.62 -0.82
N ALA A 172 3.69 -3.91 -0.55
CA ALA A 172 2.77 -3.01 0.12
C ALA A 172 3.27 -2.44 1.45
N GLY A 173 4.34 -3.02 2.01
CA GLY A 173 4.81 -2.72 3.34
C GLY A 173 3.67 -2.97 4.31
N SER A 174 3.15 -1.91 4.90
CA SER A 174 1.99 -1.94 5.79
C SER A 174 0.64 -2.20 5.08
N GLY A 175 0.57 -2.24 3.75
CA GLY A 175 -0.61 -2.71 3.04
C GLY A 175 -1.26 -1.65 2.15
N SER A 176 -1.47 -1.97 0.87
CA SER A 176 -2.05 -1.11 -0.18
C SER A 176 -3.06 -1.91 -1.04
N THR A 177 -4.09 -2.53 -0.46
CA THR A 177 -5.38 -2.80 -1.14
C THR A 177 -6.58 -2.84 -0.16
N CYS A 178 -7.59 -1.99 -0.37
CA CYS A 178 -8.68 -1.68 0.58
C CYS A 178 -10.00 -2.44 0.31
N VAL A 179 -10.86 -2.56 1.33
CA VAL A 179 -12.27 -3.00 1.26
C VAL A 179 -13.02 -2.21 0.15
N ALA A 180 -14.02 -2.81 -0.50
CA ALA A 180 -14.78 -2.13 -1.57
C ALA A 180 -15.38 -0.80 -1.05
N ASP A 181 -15.24 0.27 -1.84
CA ASP A 181 -15.67 1.64 -1.52
C ASP A 181 -15.01 2.28 -0.27
N TRP A 182 -13.92 1.70 0.21
CA TRP A 182 -13.09 2.30 1.26
C TRP A 182 -11.72 2.69 0.67
N THR A 183 -11.15 3.78 1.14
CA THR A 183 -9.77 4.18 0.88
C THR A 183 -8.86 3.61 1.97
N MET A 184 -7.60 3.34 1.63
CA MET A 184 -6.62 2.87 2.60
C MET A 184 -5.30 3.61 2.48
N ASN A 185 -4.78 4.01 3.63
CA ASN A 185 -3.51 4.72 3.78
C ASN A 185 -2.58 3.92 4.70
N GLY A 186 -1.48 3.41 4.16
CA GLY A 186 -0.39 2.89 4.96
C GLY A 186 0.47 4.03 5.47
N GLU A 187 0.65 4.12 6.78
CA GLU A 187 1.41 5.13 7.48
C GLU A 187 2.57 4.51 8.27
N TYR A 188 3.66 5.25 8.45
CA TYR A 188 4.81 4.81 9.24
C TYR A 188 5.16 5.91 10.24
N GLY A 189 5.04 5.63 11.54
CA GLY A 189 5.46 6.54 12.62
C GLY A 189 4.82 7.93 12.61
N SER A 190 3.54 8.01 12.24
CA SER A 190 2.91 9.23 11.75
C SER A 190 1.69 9.67 12.58
N GLU A 191 0.76 8.77 12.86
CA GLU A 191 -0.40 9.05 13.70
C GLU A 191 -0.19 8.71 15.18
N PHE A 192 -1.05 9.27 16.05
CA PHE A 192 -0.88 9.30 17.50
C PHE A 192 0.52 9.82 17.88
N GLY A 193 0.97 10.97 17.39
CA GLY A 193 2.27 11.55 17.80
C GLY A 193 3.51 10.68 17.52
N GLY A 194 3.43 9.71 16.60
CA GLY A 194 4.54 8.79 16.27
C GLY A 194 4.66 7.58 17.18
N PHE A 195 3.62 7.27 17.95
CA PHE A 195 3.63 6.23 18.98
C PHE A 195 3.60 4.78 18.47
N PHE A 196 3.12 4.55 17.24
CA PHE A 196 3.10 3.23 16.61
C PHE A 196 3.93 3.20 15.31
N PRO A 197 4.90 2.28 15.16
CA PRO A 197 5.86 2.23 14.04
C PRO A 197 5.21 2.08 12.68
N VAL A 198 4.16 1.27 12.56
CA VAL A 198 3.41 1.02 11.33
C VAL A 198 1.93 1.19 11.63
N GLN A 199 1.23 1.96 10.81
CA GLN A 199 -0.19 2.20 10.92
C GLN A 199 -0.86 1.99 9.55
N VAL A 200 -2.08 1.48 9.53
CA VAL A 200 -2.85 1.28 8.29
C VAL A 200 -4.25 1.77 8.54
N ARG A 201 -4.59 2.90 7.92
CA ARG A 201 -5.90 3.53 8.04
C ARG A 201 -6.81 3.07 6.91
N PHE A 202 -8.00 2.64 7.25
CA PHE A 202 -9.09 2.25 6.37
C PHE A 202 -10.22 3.26 6.55
N THR A 203 -10.70 3.87 5.47
CA THR A 203 -11.66 4.98 5.51
C THR A 203 -12.79 4.72 4.51
N PRO A 204 -14.05 4.60 4.95
CA PRO A 204 -15.20 4.53 4.04
C PRO A 204 -15.29 5.79 3.17
N ALA A 205 -15.87 5.70 1.96
CA ALA A 205 -16.01 6.82 1.03
C ALA A 205 -16.68 8.09 1.61
N HIS A 206 -17.55 7.93 2.61
CA HIS A 206 -18.22 9.06 3.28
C HIS A 206 -17.40 9.68 4.43
N GLU A 207 -16.24 9.09 4.78
CA GLU A 207 -15.29 9.58 5.78
C GLU A 207 -15.89 9.85 7.17
N ARG A 208 -16.88 9.06 7.63
CA ARG A 208 -17.52 9.27 8.96
C ARG A 208 -16.68 8.69 10.07
N PHE A 209 -15.86 7.70 9.78
CA PHE A 209 -14.93 7.09 10.72
C PHE A 209 -13.78 6.44 9.94
N HIS A 210 -12.77 6.01 10.67
CA HIS A 210 -11.60 5.32 10.13
C HIS A 210 -11.25 4.16 11.05
N LEU A 211 -10.74 3.07 10.48
CA LEU A 211 -10.10 2.00 11.26
C LEU A 211 -8.59 2.09 11.04
N ALA A 212 -7.80 2.17 12.10
CA ALA A 212 -6.35 2.27 12.07
C ALA A 212 -5.74 1.03 12.73
N LEU A 213 -5.16 0.13 11.93
CA LEU A 213 -4.34 -0.97 12.45
C LEU A 213 -2.97 -0.42 12.80
N CYS A 214 -2.54 -0.54 14.05
CA CYS A 214 -1.28 -0.05 14.55
C CYS A 214 -0.39 -1.22 15.02
N SER A 215 0.87 -1.22 14.63
CA SER A 215 1.86 -2.24 15.00
C SER A 215 2.44 -2.01 16.41
N PRO A 216 3.00 -3.05 17.04
CA PRO A 216 3.84 -2.89 18.22
C PRO A 216 4.97 -1.89 18.01
N GLY A 217 5.32 -1.15 19.07
CA GLY A 217 6.42 -0.19 19.16
C GLY A 217 6.53 0.43 20.54
N ASP A 218 7.03 1.67 20.62
CA ASP A 218 7.43 2.29 21.89
C ASP A 218 6.26 2.52 22.87
N VAL A 219 5.03 2.66 22.36
CA VAL A 219 3.83 2.93 23.18
C VAL A 219 2.96 1.70 23.42
N SER A 220 3.07 0.68 22.59
CA SER A 220 2.34 -0.57 22.75
C SER A 220 3.21 -1.73 22.31
N GLN A 221 3.35 -2.74 23.16
CA GLN A 221 4.05 -3.98 22.79
C GLN A 221 3.18 -4.95 21.98
N VAL A 222 1.96 -4.52 21.61
CA VAL A 222 0.93 -5.34 20.95
C VAL A 222 0.34 -4.59 19.75
N TRP A 223 -0.17 -5.34 18.78
CA TRP A 223 -0.94 -4.80 17.66
C TRP A 223 -2.28 -4.30 18.19
N VAL A 224 -2.73 -3.15 17.70
CA VAL A 224 -4.04 -2.59 18.08
C VAL A 224 -4.79 -2.16 16.84
N LEU A 225 -6.08 -2.49 16.75
CA LEU A 225 -6.98 -1.89 15.77
C LEU A 225 -7.79 -0.81 16.48
N VAL A 226 -7.73 0.41 15.98
CA VAL A 226 -8.40 1.58 16.56
C VAL A 226 -9.46 2.06 15.60
N LEU A 227 -10.67 2.33 16.09
CA LEU A 227 -11.67 3.06 15.34
C LEU A 227 -11.60 4.54 15.75
N VAL A 228 -11.49 5.44 14.78
CA VAL A 228 -11.40 6.89 14.95
C VAL A 228 -12.56 7.55 14.20
N ASN A 229 -13.42 8.28 14.90
CA ASN A 229 -14.47 9.07 14.26
C ASN A 229 -13.88 10.26 13.45
N ALA A 230 -14.58 10.74 12.43
CA ALA A 230 -14.20 11.90 11.62
C ALA A 230 -13.93 13.17 12.45
N GLY A 231 -14.62 13.30 13.59
CA GLY A 231 -14.44 14.41 14.53
C GLY A 231 -13.23 14.29 15.46
N GLY A 232 -12.42 13.22 15.35
CA GLY A 232 -11.30 12.93 16.25
C GLY A 232 -11.70 12.27 17.57
N GLU A 233 -12.98 12.38 17.97
CA GLU A 233 -13.58 11.63 19.08
C GLU A 233 -14.99 11.12 18.71
N PRO A 234 -15.39 9.91 19.17
CA PRO A 234 -14.59 8.97 19.96
C PRO A 234 -13.49 8.28 19.14
N PHE A 235 -12.35 8.05 19.78
CA PHE A 235 -11.35 7.08 19.33
C PHE A 235 -11.37 5.90 20.29
N THR A 236 -11.40 4.67 19.78
CA THR A 236 -11.53 3.48 20.64
C THR A 236 -10.72 2.33 20.08
N VAL A 237 -9.96 1.66 20.96
CA VAL A 237 -9.29 0.41 20.60
C VAL A 237 -10.36 -0.68 20.51
N VAL A 238 -10.60 -1.15 19.29
CA VAL A 238 -11.60 -2.18 19.02
C VAL A 238 -11.01 -3.59 19.00
N GLN A 239 -9.69 -3.70 18.89
CA GLN A 239 -9.00 -4.99 18.90
C GLN A 239 -7.57 -4.86 19.43
N VAL A 240 -7.09 -5.85 20.16
CA VAL A 240 -5.70 -5.95 20.63
C VAL A 240 -5.16 -7.34 20.34
N GLN A 241 -3.96 -7.44 19.77
CA GLN A 241 -3.34 -8.72 19.42
C GLN A 241 -1.87 -8.77 19.87
N ARG A 242 -1.49 -9.81 20.63
CA ARG A 242 -0.08 -9.99 21.05
C ARG A 242 0.85 -10.38 19.90
N ARG A 243 0.28 -10.99 18.86
CA ARG A 243 0.95 -11.35 17.60
C ARG A 243 0.07 -10.85 16.45
N PHE A 244 0.68 -10.53 15.31
CA PHE A 244 -0.10 -10.10 14.15
C PHE A 244 -1.00 -11.25 13.66
N ALA A 245 -2.31 -11.05 13.71
CA ALA A 245 -3.33 -11.99 13.25
C ALA A 245 -4.12 -11.34 12.09
N PRO A 246 -3.65 -11.47 10.84
CA PRO A 246 -4.23 -10.80 9.68
C PRO A 246 -5.67 -11.25 9.39
N GLU A 247 -6.03 -12.50 9.71
CA GLU A 247 -7.39 -13.02 9.59
C GLU A 247 -8.36 -12.26 10.50
N ALA A 248 -7.94 -12.01 11.74
CA ALA A 248 -8.75 -11.31 12.73
C ALA A 248 -8.89 -9.82 12.40
N VAL A 249 -7.85 -9.18 11.82
CA VAL A 249 -7.97 -7.80 11.30
C VAL A 249 -8.92 -7.76 10.11
N SER A 250 -8.77 -8.70 9.17
CA SER A 250 -9.61 -8.77 7.97
C SER A 250 -11.08 -9.00 8.32
N HIS A 251 -11.35 -9.81 9.33
CA HIS A 251 -12.69 -10.02 9.89
C HIS A 251 -13.27 -8.72 10.45
N SER A 252 -12.55 -8.02 11.32
CA SER A 252 -12.99 -6.74 11.90
C SER A 252 -13.29 -5.69 10.84
N LEU A 253 -12.46 -5.59 9.78
CA LEU A 253 -12.70 -4.68 8.66
C LEU A 253 -13.96 -5.04 7.87
N ALA A 254 -14.17 -6.33 7.58
CA ALA A 254 -15.36 -6.79 6.86
C ALA A 254 -16.64 -6.58 7.67
N LEU A 255 -16.59 -6.84 8.98
CA LEU A 255 -17.71 -6.61 9.89
C LEU A 255 -18.06 -5.13 9.98
N ALA A 256 -17.06 -4.25 10.14
CA ALA A 256 -17.27 -2.81 10.16
C ALA A 256 -17.92 -2.30 8.88
N ALA A 257 -17.44 -2.75 7.71
CA ALA A 257 -18.03 -2.38 6.42
C ALA A 257 -19.47 -2.90 6.26
N SER A 258 -19.76 -4.11 6.73
CA SER A 258 -21.11 -4.67 6.69
C SER A 258 -22.09 -3.89 7.58
N LEU A 259 -21.69 -3.57 8.81
CA LEU A 259 -22.52 -2.80 9.75
C LEU A 259 -22.77 -1.38 9.24
N ASP A 260 -21.74 -0.74 8.69
CA ASP A 260 -21.82 0.58 8.07
C ASP A 260 -22.82 0.59 6.89
N ALA A 261 -22.73 -0.39 6.00
CA ALA A 261 -23.66 -0.55 4.88
C ALA A 261 -25.12 -0.81 5.32
N GLN A 262 -25.32 -1.42 6.50
CA GLN A 262 -26.64 -1.65 7.11
C GLN A 262 -27.17 -0.41 7.85
N GLY A 263 -26.41 0.69 7.89
CA GLY A 263 -26.85 1.96 8.49
C GLY A 263 -26.67 2.04 10.01
N TYR A 264 -25.87 1.16 10.61
CA TYR A 264 -25.54 1.23 12.04
C TYR A 264 -24.80 2.53 12.37
N SER A 265 -24.98 3.04 13.60
CA SER A 265 -24.23 4.20 14.06
C SER A 265 -22.77 3.83 14.34
N VAL A 266 -21.87 4.81 14.31
CA VAL A 266 -20.44 4.59 14.62
C VAL A 266 -20.26 4.00 16.03
N ASN A 267 -21.09 4.40 17.00
CA ASN A 267 -21.06 3.86 18.35
C ASN A 267 -21.47 2.37 18.39
N ASP A 268 -22.50 1.99 17.63
CA ASP A 268 -22.91 0.58 17.55
C ASP A 268 -21.83 -0.28 16.92
N ILE A 269 -21.18 0.24 15.85
CA ILE A 269 -20.04 -0.42 15.21
C ILE A 269 -18.91 -0.63 16.21
N ILE A 270 -18.54 0.39 17.01
CA ILE A 270 -17.53 0.27 18.07
C ILE A 270 -17.92 -0.83 19.06
N HIS A 271 -19.14 -0.80 19.58
CA HIS A 271 -19.60 -1.78 20.58
C HIS A 271 -19.55 -3.22 20.06
N ILE A 272 -19.97 -3.44 18.81
CA ILE A 272 -19.96 -4.77 18.19
C ILE A 272 -18.51 -5.23 17.94
N LEU A 273 -17.67 -4.36 17.38
CA LEU A 273 -16.26 -4.71 17.13
C LEU A 273 -15.50 -5.01 18.42
N MET A 274 -15.77 -4.28 19.52
CA MET A 274 -15.16 -4.57 20.83
C MET A 274 -15.64 -5.89 21.44
N ALA A 275 -16.91 -6.26 21.23
CA ALA A 275 -17.45 -7.52 21.72
C ALA A 275 -16.81 -8.72 21.01
N GLU A 276 -16.48 -8.58 19.72
CA GLU A 276 -15.81 -9.63 18.94
C GLU A 276 -14.27 -9.57 19.03
N GLY A 277 -13.69 -8.40 19.24
CA GLY A 277 -12.26 -8.12 19.22
C GLY A 277 -11.50 -8.45 20.52
N GLY A 278 -12.07 -9.28 21.39
CA GLY A 278 -11.47 -9.69 22.67
C GLY A 278 -10.01 -10.15 22.54
N GLN A 279 -9.21 -9.96 23.59
CA GLN A 279 -7.74 -10.17 23.56
C GLN A 279 -7.34 -11.54 23.01
N VAL A 280 -6.68 -11.57 21.85
CA VAL A 280 -6.03 -12.76 21.26
C VAL A 280 -4.51 -12.65 21.35
#